data_AF-A0A1C5ZNT6-F1
#
_entry.id   AF-A0A1C5ZNT6-F1
#
_cell.length_a   1.000
_cell.length_b   1.000
_cell.length_c   1.000
_cell.angle_alpha   90.00
_cell.angle_beta   90.00
_cell.angle_gamma   90.00
#
_symmetry.space_group_name_H-M   'P 1'
#
loop_
_entity.id
_entity.type
_entity.pdbx_description
1 polymer ?
#
loop_
_entity_poly.entity_id
_entity_poly.type
_entity_poly.pdbx_seq_one_letter_code
_entity_poly.pdbx_strand_id
1 'polypeptide(L)'
;MLKLAAANVPVLGICGGYQMLGESIEDPDGEEEGGSLHGMGLLPVRTVFEKEKVQTRVTGEILQNPGAGDGLFAALCGSVFSGYEIHMGHTTGNGKNSFSRIRTLTNGSTEAEEDWQADGAVCGNVAGTYVHGLFEDGSLTKNLCSALLSKKGICAEALTQDYAAFKESQYDLLAAEVRKALDMEQIYRMMEKQEGDR
;
A
#
# COMPACT_ATOMS: atom_id res chain seq x y z
N MET A 1 12.44 -13.70 5.61
CA MET A 1 11.26 -13.86 4.75
C MET A 1 11.13 -15.26 4.16
N LEU A 2 12.09 -15.78 3.38
CA LEU A 2 11.98 -17.11 2.75
C LEU A 2 11.58 -18.26 3.70
N LYS A 3 12.18 -18.34 4.89
CA LYS A 3 11.81 -19.33 5.92
C LYS A 3 10.36 -19.19 6.42
N LEU A 4 9.85 -17.96 6.52
CA LEU A 4 8.48 -17.68 6.97
C LEU A 4 7.47 -18.02 5.88
N ALA A 5 7.76 -17.67 4.63
CA ALA A 5 6.95 -18.04 3.48
C ALA A 5 6.86 -19.57 3.33
N ALA A 6 7.98 -20.28 3.47
CA ALA A 6 8.01 -21.75 3.48
C ALA A 6 7.20 -22.36 4.65
N ALA A 7 7.05 -21.63 5.76
CA ALA A 7 6.23 -22.02 6.90
C ALA A 7 4.75 -21.55 6.81
N ASN A 8 4.29 -21.13 5.62
CA ASN A 8 2.92 -20.63 5.39
C ASN A 8 2.52 -19.43 6.25
N VAL A 9 3.51 -18.64 6.68
CA VAL A 9 3.30 -17.35 7.32
C VAL A 9 2.93 -16.32 6.23
N PRO A 10 1.85 -15.54 6.42
CA PRO A 10 1.47 -14.45 5.51
C PRO A 10 2.58 -13.41 5.36
N VAL A 11 2.91 -13.04 4.13
CA VAL A 11 3.90 -12.01 3.78
C VAL A 11 3.24 -11.01 2.83
N LEU A 12 3.25 -9.73 3.20
CA LEU A 12 2.83 -8.63 2.33
C LEU A 12 4.02 -7.70 2.09
N GLY A 13 4.39 -7.50 0.83
CA GLY A 13 5.38 -6.50 0.43
C GLY A 13 4.71 -5.22 -0.07
N ILE A 14 5.22 -4.05 0.34
CA ILE A 14 4.75 -2.75 -0.16
C ILE A 14 5.89 -2.06 -0.89
N CYS A 15 5.64 -1.61 -2.12
CA CYS A 15 6.61 -0.91 -2.98
C CYS A 15 7.94 -1.67 -3.09
N GLY A 16 9.06 -1.16 -2.55
CA GLY A 16 10.34 -1.89 -2.55
C GLY A 16 10.23 -3.30 -1.96
N GLY A 17 9.37 -3.51 -0.96
CA GLY A 17 9.05 -4.83 -0.43
C GLY A 17 8.40 -5.75 -1.46
N TYR A 18 7.47 -5.24 -2.27
CA TYR A 18 6.85 -5.98 -3.37
C TYR A 18 7.88 -6.34 -4.44
N GLN A 19 8.72 -5.39 -4.83
CA GLN A 19 9.79 -5.59 -5.82
C GLN A 19 10.76 -6.70 -5.38
N MET A 20 11.20 -6.67 -4.12
CA MET A 20 12.09 -7.69 -3.55
C MET A 20 11.47 -9.09 -3.47
N LEU A 21 10.14 -9.22 -3.43
CA LEU A 21 9.45 -10.52 -3.44
C LEU A 21 9.45 -11.16 -4.84
N GLY A 22 9.67 -10.38 -5.90
CA GLY A 22 9.75 -10.85 -7.28
C GLY A 22 10.98 -11.69 -7.60
N GLU A 23 11.15 -12.03 -8.88
CA GLU A 23 12.26 -12.81 -9.43
C GLU A 23 13.51 -11.96 -9.70
N SER A 24 13.32 -10.73 -10.19
CA SER A 24 14.42 -9.79 -10.47
C SER A 24 13.99 -8.34 -10.29
N ILE A 25 14.97 -7.50 -9.96
CA ILE A 25 14.90 -6.04 -10.00
C ILE A 25 16.04 -5.58 -10.91
N GLU A 26 15.71 -4.80 -11.92
CA GLU A 26 16.64 -4.35 -12.95
C GLU A 26 16.62 -2.82 -13.03
N ASP A 27 17.80 -2.20 -13.07
CA ASP A 27 18.01 -0.77 -13.23
C ASP A 27 18.94 -0.55 -14.44
N PRO A 28 18.43 -0.71 -15.67
CA PRO A 28 19.23 -0.63 -16.88
C PRO A 28 19.74 0.79 -17.17
N ASP A 29 18.99 1.80 -16.71
CA ASP A 29 19.30 3.22 -16.92
C ASP A 29 20.13 3.84 -15.78
N GLY A 30 20.29 3.13 -14.65
CA GLY A 30 21.09 3.61 -13.52
C GLY A 30 20.40 4.74 -12.75
N GLU A 31 19.08 4.68 -12.62
CA GLU A 31 18.29 5.67 -11.88
C GLU A 31 18.54 5.60 -10.37
N GLU A 32 18.96 4.43 -9.85
CA GLU A 32 19.40 4.23 -8.46
C GLU A 32 20.92 3.94 -8.43
N GLU A 33 21.33 2.68 -8.22
CA GLU A 33 22.73 2.25 -8.27
C GLU A 33 23.11 1.58 -9.60
N GLY A 34 22.13 1.29 -10.46
CA GLY A 34 22.30 0.53 -11.69
C GLY A 34 22.45 -0.98 -11.48
N GLY A 35 22.24 -1.73 -12.56
CA GLY A 35 22.52 -3.17 -12.62
C GLY A 35 21.29 -4.06 -12.44
N SER A 36 21.52 -5.30 -12.00
CA SER A 36 20.46 -6.30 -11.83
C SER A 36 20.67 -7.08 -10.55
N LEU A 37 19.58 -7.24 -9.80
CA LEU A 37 19.53 -7.95 -8.54
C LEU A 37 18.50 -9.09 -8.64
N HIS A 38 18.87 -10.26 -8.12
CA HIS A 38 17.92 -11.33 -7.94
C HIS A 38 17.00 -11.02 -6.75
N GLY A 39 15.70 -11.10 -6.97
CA GLY A 39 14.72 -11.01 -5.89
C GLY A 39 14.61 -12.32 -5.11
N MET A 40 13.62 -12.40 -4.22
CA MET A 40 13.38 -13.61 -3.41
C MET A 40 12.69 -14.74 -4.19
N GLY A 41 12.15 -14.47 -5.37
CA GLY A 41 11.46 -15.46 -6.22
C GLY A 41 10.18 -16.01 -5.60
N LEU A 42 9.53 -15.24 -4.71
CA LEU A 42 8.29 -15.65 -4.03
C LEU A 42 7.04 -15.26 -4.84
N LEU A 43 7.15 -14.25 -5.70
CA LEU A 43 6.12 -13.84 -6.65
C LEU A 43 6.68 -13.96 -8.07
N PRO A 44 5.90 -14.45 -9.05
CA PRO A 44 6.32 -14.60 -10.44
C PRO A 44 6.23 -13.26 -11.19
N VAL A 45 7.00 -12.28 -10.71
CA VAL A 45 7.01 -10.90 -11.20
C VAL A 45 8.44 -10.39 -11.32
N ARG A 46 8.65 -9.42 -12.20
CA ARG A 46 9.94 -8.75 -12.45
C ARG A 46 9.75 -7.25 -12.43
N THR A 47 10.68 -6.54 -11.81
CA THR A 47 10.65 -5.09 -11.72
C THR A 47 11.77 -4.49 -12.56
N VAL A 48 11.43 -3.49 -13.35
CA VAL A 48 12.40 -2.62 -14.02
C VAL A 48 12.22 -1.21 -13.47
N PHE A 49 13.30 -0.55 -13.05
CA PHE A 49 13.26 0.87 -12.72
C PHE A 49 13.20 1.70 -14.01
N GLU A 50 12.25 2.61 -14.04
CA GLU A 50 12.03 3.57 -15.12
C GLU A 50 12.36 4.98 -14.63
N LYS A 51 12.58 5.90 -15.58
CA LYS A 51 12.95 7.29 -15.29
C LYS A 51 11.82 8.11 -14.69
N GLU A 52 10.58 7.75 -15.03
CA GLU A 52 9.41 8.48 -14.58
C GLU A 52 8.93 7.95 -13.23
N LYS A 53 8.75 8.88 -12.29
CA LYS A 53 8.25 8.57 -10.97
C LYS A 53 6.74 8.71 -10.94
N VAL A 54 6.05 7.61 -10.63
CA VAL A 54 4.61 7.63 -10.34
C VAL A 54 4.41 8.25 -8.96
N GLN A 55 3.56 9.27 -8.85
CA GLN A 55 3.18 9.92 -7.60
C GLN A 55 1.70 10.31 -7.64
N THR A 56 0.82 9.39 -7.29
CA THR A 56 -0.63 9.60 -7.42
C THR A 56 -1.39 9.04 -6.25
N ARG A 57 -2.58 9.59 -5.96
CA ARG A 57 -3.53 9.00 -5.01
C ARG A 57 -4.39 7.99 -5.74
N VAL A 58 -4.66 6.88 -5.08
CA VAL A 58 -5.46 5.80 -5.65
C VAL A 58 -6.52 5.30 -4.68
N THR A 59 -7.58 4.74 -5.23
CA THR A 59 -8.50 3.86 -4.51
C THR A 59 -8.48 2.49 -5.19
N GLY A 60 -8.77 1.44 -4.44
CA GLY A 60 -8.62 0.09 -4.93
C GLY A 60 -9.55 -0.92 -4.27
N GLU A 61 -9.54 -2.12 -4.83
CA GLU A 61 -10.25 -3.29 -4.32
C GLU A 61 -9.35 -4.52 -4.43
N ILE A 62 -9.30 -5.33 -3.37
CA ILE A 62 -8.57 -6.61 -3.38
C ILE A 62 -9.37 -7.63 -4.20
N LEU A 63 -8.69 -8.24 -5.18
CA LEU A 63 -9.31 -9.15 -6.13
C LEU A 63 -9.44 -10.57 -5.56
N GLN A 64 -10.48 -11.27 -6.01
CA GLN A 64 -10.52 -12.73 -5.88
C GLN A 64 -9.52 -13.33 -6.86
N ASN A 65 -8.64 -14.21 -6.37
CA ASN A 65 -7.70 -14.88 -7.26
C ASN A 65 -7.63 -16.39 -7.01
N PRO A 66 -8.51 -17.19 -7.63
CA PRO A 66 -8.51 -18.64 -7.48
C PRO A 66 -7.18 -19.29 -7.92
N GLY A 67 -6.50 -18.69 -8.89
CA GLY A 67 -5.20 -19.14 -9.40
C GLY A 67 -4.01 -18.84 -8.46
N ALA A 68 -4.22 -18.02 -7.43
CA ALA A 68 -3.23 -17.74 -6.41
C ALA A 68 -3.26 -18.76 -5.26
N GLY A 69 -4.28 -19.62 -5.16
CA GLY A 69 -4.44 -20.61 -4.09
C GLY A 69 -5.04 -20.05 -2.79
N ASP A 70 -5.24 -20.94 -1.81
CA ASP A 70 -5.98 -20.66 -0.57
C ASP A 70 -5.12 -19.99 0.53
N GLY A 71 -4.62 -18.79 0.25
CA GLY A 71 -3.86 -17.97 1.20
C GLY A 71 -4.72 -17.12 2.13
N LEU A 72 -4.12 -16.58 3.20
CA LEU A 72 -4.78 -15.63 4.11
C LEU A 72 -5.42 -14.46 3.35
N PHE A 73 -4.74 -13.96 2.31
CA PHE A 73 -5.17 -12.81 1.55
C PHE A 73 -6.47 -13.04 0.75
N ALA A 74 -6.84 -14.28 0.46
CA ALA A 74 -8.12 -14.60 -0.16
C ALA A 74 -9.31 -14.17 0.73
N ALA A 75 -9.14 -14.17 2.06
CA ALA A 75 -10.15 -13.68 3.00
C ALA A 75 -10.35 -12.15 2.94
N LEU A 76 -9.48 -11.42 2.24
CA LEU A 76 -9.60 -9.98 2.05
C LEU A 76 -10.26 -9.59 0.73
N CYS A 77 -10.63 -10.57 -0.11
CA CYS A 77 -11.32 -10.35 -1.38
C CYS A 77 -12.53 -9.41 -1.20
N GLY A 78 -12.66 -8.43 -2.09
CA GLY A 78 -13.73 -7.43 -2.07
C GLY A 78 -13.51 -6.31 -1.04
N SER A 79 -12.42 -6.35 -0.25
CA SER A 79 -12.07 -5.22 0.61
C SER A 79 -11.61 -4.06 -0.25
N VAL A 80 -12.27 -2.92 -0.06
CA VAL A 80 -11.86 -1.64 -0.65
C VAL A 80 -10.79 -0.99 0.22
N PHE A 81 -9.94 -0.19 -0.41
CA PHE A 81 -8.90 0.57 0.26
C PHE A 81 -8.65 1.89 -0.45
N SER A 82 -8.03 2.82 0.26
CA SER A 82 -7.51 4.06 -0.31
C SER A 82 -6.04 4.23 0.05
N GLY A 83 -5.28 4.89 -0.82
CA GLY A 83 -3.83 4.99 -0.67
C GLY A 83 -3.19 5.87 -1.72
N TYR A 84 -1.89 5.65 -1.92
CA TYR A 84 -1.11 6.38 -2.91
C TYR A 84 0.05 5.54 -3.44
N GLU A 85 0.43 5.80 -4.69
CA GLU A 85 1.60 5.21 -5.34
C GLU A 85 2.75 6.21 -5.32
N ILE A 86 3.94 5.73 -4.97
CA ILE A 86 5.18 6.52 -5.04
C ILE A 86 6.36 5.61 -5.42
N HIS A 87 6.54 5.36 -6.72
CA HIS A 87 7.56 4.42 -7.18
C HIS A 87 8.08 4.78 -8.58
N MET A 88 9.30 4.31 -8.86
CA MET A 88 9.92 4.34 -10.19
C MET A 88 9.99 2.94 -10.81
N GLY A 89 9.68 1.90 -10.04
CA GLY A 89 9.65 0.53 -10.53
C GLY A 89 8.36 0.23 -11.27
N HIS A 90 8.49 -0.29 -12.49
CA HIS A 90 7.41 -0.94 -13.20
C HIS A 90 7.53 -2.45 -13.03
N THR A 91 6.56 -3.05 -12.33
CA THR A 91 6.53 -4.51 -12.10
C THR A 91 5.57 -5.19 -13.06
N THR A 92 6.09 -6.13 -13.83
CA THR A 92 5.30 -6.99 -14.71
C THR A 92 5.30 -8.42 -14.21
N GLY A 93 4.16 -9.08 -14.36
CA GLY A 93 3.99 -10.49 -14.02
C GLY A 93 3.29 -11.25 -15.14
N ASN A 94 2.94 -12.50 -14.87
CA ASN A 94 2.17 -13.32 -15.83
C ASN A 94 0.71 -12.86 -16.03
N GLY A 95 0.28 -11.77 -15.38
CA GLY A 95 -1.05 -11.17 -15.48
C GLY A 95 -2.20 -12.01 -14.91
N LYS A 96 -1.93 -13.19 -14.36
CA LYS A 96 -2.97 -14.11 -13.88
C LYS A 96 -3.32 -13.88 -12.42
N ASN A 97 -2.37 -13.38 -11.64
CA ASN A 97 -2.47 -13.38 -10.18
C ASN A 97 -2.33 -11.98 -9.56
N SER A 98 -2.98 -10.95 -10.13
CA SER A 98 -2.98 -9.60 -9.55
C SER A 98 -3.61 -9.60 -8.16
N PHE A 99 -3.03 -8.84 -7.23
CA PHE A 99 -3.51 -8.78 -5.84
C PHE A 99 -4.74 -7.88 -5.71
N SER A 100 -4.73 -6.75 -6.41
CA SER A 100 -5.77 -5.75 -6.38
C SER A 100 -6.01 -5.18 -7.78
N ARG A 101 -7.08 -4.41 -7.90
CA ARG A 101 -7.22 -3.40 -8.93
C ARG A 101 -7.26 -2.04 -8.28
N ILE A 102 -6.70 -1.04 -8.95
CA ILE A 102 -6.66 0.34 -8.49
C ILE A 102 -7.11 1.29 -9.59
N ARG A 103 -7.56 2.47 -9.19
CA ARG A 103 -7.76 3.60 -10.09
C ARG A 103 -7.16 4.86 -9.46
N THR A 104 -6.65 5.74 -10.31
CA THR A 104 -6.13 7.03 -9.90
C THR A 104 -7.28 7.99 -9.54
N LEU A 105 -7.11 8.72 -8.44
CA LEU A 105 -8.03 9.78 -7.99
C LEU A 105 -7.55 11.12 -8.55
N THR A 106 -8.07 11.52 -9.71
CA THR A 106 -7.85 12.85 -10.32
C THR A 106 -9.13 13.66 -10.35
N ASN A 107 -9.02 14.98 -10.42
CA ASN A 107 -10.19 15.84 -10.62
C ASN A 107 -10.86 15.49 -11.97
N GLY A 108 -12.04 14.88 -11.91
CA GLY A 108 -12.78 14.42 -13.09
C GLY A 108 -12.61 12.94 -13.42
N SER A 109 -11.95 12.14 -12.57
CA SER A 109 -11.93 10.69 -12.71
C SER A 109 -13.36 10.16 -12.72
N THR A 110 -13.72 9.45 -13.79
CA THR A 110 -15.01 8.76 -13.88
C THR A 110 -14.96 7.47 -13.06
N GLU A 111 -16.11 6.91 -12.70
CA GLU A 111 -16.15 5.54 -12.13
C GLU A 111 -16.20 4.47 -13.23
N ALA A 112 -15.65 4.78 -14.40
CA ALA A 112 -15.70 3.90 -15.55
C ALA A 112 -14.78 2.70 -15.35
N GLU A 113 -15.17 1.53 -15.88
CA GLU A 113 -14.39 0.30 -15.73
C GLU A 113 -12.99 0.41 -16.39
N GLU A 114 -12.87 1.26 -17.41
CA GLU A 114 -11.62 1.55 -18.13
C GLU A 114 -10.58 2.30 -17.32
N ASP A 115 -10.97 2.95 -16.23
CA ASP A 115 -10.05 3.67 -15.32
C ASP A 115 -9.33 2.73 -14.33
N TRP A 116 -9.74 1.45 -14.29
CA TRP A 116 -9.16 0.45 -13.40
C TRP A 116 -7.96 -0.27 -14.05
N GLN A 117 -6.86 -0.33 -13.32
CA GLN A 117 -5.68 -1.09 -13.66
C GLN A 117 -5.39 -2.15 -12.60
N ALA A 118 -4.76 -3.24 -13.00
CA ALA A 118 -4.28 -4.24 -12.06
C ALA A 118 -3.10 -3.68 -11.24
N ASP A 119 -3.06 -4.02 -9.95
CA ASP A 119 -1.93 -3.74 -9.07
C ASP A 119 -1.52 -4.99 -8.28
N GLY A 120 -0.22 -5.05 -8.03
CA GLY A 120 0.37 -6.08 -7.19
C GLY A 120 0.31 -7.49 -7.77
N ALA A 121 0.73 -8.45 -6.94
CA ALA A 121 0.64 -9.86 -7.25
C ALA A 121 0.44 -10.68 -5.98
N VAL A 122 -0.20 -11.83 -6.11
CA VAL A 122 -0.46 -12.76 -5.00
C VAL A 122 -0.18 -14.22 -5.39
N CYS A 123 0.48 -14.95 -4.51
CA CYS A 123 0.72 -16.38 -4.64
C CYS A 123 0.73 -17.02 -3.25
N GLY A 124 -0.29 -17.82 -2.97
CA GLY A 124 -0.55 -18.43 -1.67
C GLY A 124 -0.60 -17.40 -0.56
N ASN A 125 0.27 -17.54 0.44
CA ASN A 125 0.38 -16.63 1.56
C ASN A 125 1.33 -15.44 1.30
N VAL A 126 1.72 -15.17 0.06
CA VAL A 126 2.56 -14.03 -0.31
C VAL A 126 1.78 -13.09 -1.20
N ALA A 127 1.74 -11.80 -0.86
CA ALA A 127 1.18 -10.75 -1.68
C ALA A 127 2.14 -9.57 -1.76
N GLY A 128 2.01 -8.75 -2.79
CA GLY A 128 2.70 -7.46 -2.90
C GLY A 128 1.85 -6.45 -3.66
N THR A 129 2.10 -5.16 -3.40
CA THR A 129 1.37 -4.02 -3.99
C THR A 129 2.26 -2.78 -4.02
N TYR A 130 2.01 -1.87 -4.95
CA TYR A 130 2.62 -0.53 -4.95
C TYR A 130 1.90 0.48 -4.05
N VAL A 131 0.71 0.15 -3.57
CA VAL A 131 -0.14 1.06 -2.81
C VAL A 131 0.38 1.22 -1.38
N HIS A 132 0.88 2.42 -1.09
CA HIS A 132 1.11 2.87 0.26
C HIS A 132 -0.18 3.35 0.91
N GLY A 133 -0.22 3.36 2.24
CA GLY A 133 -1.40 3.78 2.99
C GLY A 133 -2.53 2.74 3.03
N LEU A 134 -2.30 1.54 2.48
CA LEU A 134 -3.28 0.44 2.37
C LEU A 134 -4.04 0.11 3.68
N PHE A 135 -3.44 0.38 4.83
CA PHE A 135 -3.99 0.09 6.17
C PHE A 135 -4.49 1.32 6.93
N GLU A 136 -4.41 2.51 6.34
CA GLU A 136 -4.65 3.77 7.06
C GLU A 136 -6.13 4.05 7.34
N ASP A 137 -7.04 3.57 6.49
CA ASP A 137 -8.48 3.69 6.71
C ASP A 137 -9.01 2.73 7.81
N GLY A 138 -8.16 1.80 8.27
CA GLY A 138 -8.47 0.83 9.32
C GLY A 138 -9.42 -0.29 8.89
N SER A 139 -10.15 -0.14 7.77
CA SER A 139 -11.11 -1.13 7.29
C SER A 139 -10.41 -2.43 6.87
N LEU A 140 -9.36 -2.29 6.06
CA LEU A 140 -8.56 -3.43 5.63
C LEU A 140 -7.78 -4.04 6.79
N THR A 141 -7.29 -3.22 7.73
CA THR A 141 -6.64 -3.67 8.96
C THR A 141 -7.57 -4.55 9.78
N LYS A 142 -8.84 -4.14 9.94
CA LYS A 142 -9.85 -4.92 10.65
C LYS A 142 -10.11 -6.26 9.96
N ASN A 143 -10.24 -6.27 8.64
CA ASN A 143 -10.45 -7.49 7.87
C ASN A 143 -9.24 -8.44 7.98
N LEU A 144 -8.02 -7.90 7.87
CA LEU A 144 -6.77 -8.65 8.06
C LEU A 144 -6.67 -9.24 9.47
N CYS A 145 -6.92 -8.45 10.50
CA CYS A 145 -6.92 -8.94 11.89
C CYS A 145 -7.99 -10.03 12.09
N SER A 146 -9.18 -9.85 11.53
CA SER A 146 -10.25 -10.85 11.62
C SER A 146 -9.85 -12.16 10.92
N ALA A 147 -9.24 -12.08 9.73
CA ALA A 147 -8.72 -13.25 9.02
C ALA A 147 -7.61 -13.96 9.81
N LEU A 148 -6.70 -13.20 10.43
CA LEU A 148 -5.62 -13.74 11.26
C LEU A 148 -6.13 -14.41 12.54
N LEU A 149 -7.12 -13.81 13.21
CA LEU A 149 -7.75 -14.37 14.40
C LEU A 149 -8.51 -15.65 14.06
N SER A 150 -9.28 -15.65 12.96
CA SER A 150 -9.97 -16.83 12.45
C SER A 150 -8.99 -17.96 12.13
N LYS A 151 -7.87 -17.67 11.44
CA LYS A 151 -6.79 -18.66 11.18
C LYS A 151 -6.18 -19.23 12.46
N LYS A 152 -6.20 -18.48 13.57
CA LYS A 152 -5.75 -18.93 14.90
C LYS A 152 -6.84 -19.58 15.75
N GLY A 153 -8.08 -19.65 15.27
CA GLY A 153 -9.22 -20.16 16.04
C GLY A 153 -9.66 -19.25 17.18
N ILE A 154 -9.36 -17.95 17.11
CA ILE A 154 -9.72 -16.96 18.14
C ILE A 154 -10.96 -16.19 17.65
N CYS A 155 -11.99 -16.11 18.49
CA CYS A 155 -13.19 -15.33 18.19
C CYS A 155 -12.91 -13.83 18.36
N ALA A 156 -13.33 -13.03 17.37
CA ALA A 156 -12.93 -11.64 17.22
C ALA A 156 -13.93 -10.64 17.84
N GLU A 157 -14.44 -10.88 19.07
CA GLU A 157 -15.39 -9.96 19.69
C GLU A 157 -14.79 -8.59 20.11
N ALA A 158 -13.48 -8.37 19.94
CA ALA A 158 -12.78 -7.22 20.52
C ALA A 158 -12.18 -6.19 19.54
N LEU A 159 -12.37 -6.32 18.22
CA LEU A 159 -11.79 -5.37 17.24
C LEU A 159 -12.77 -4.26 16.86
N THR A 160 -13.16 -3.46 17.85
CA THR A 160 -13.95 -2.23 17.65
C THR A 160 -13.24 -1.06 18.31
N GLN A 161 -12.15 -0.61 17.70
CA GLN A 161 -11.61 0.71 17.98
C GLN A 161 -11.59 1.49 16.67
N ASP A 162 -12.16 2.69 16.69
CA ASP A 162 -12.17 3.59 15.53
C ASP A 162 -10.75 4.11 15.30
N TYR A 163 -10.05 3.50 14.35
CA TYR A 163 -8.66 3.81 14.05
C TYR A 163 -8.50 5.23 13.49
N ALA A 164 -9.47 5.73 12.73
CA ALA A 164 -9.44 7.09 12.20
C ALA A 164 -9.54 8.10 13.34
N ALA A 165 -10.49 7.91 14.27
CA ALA A 165 -10.61 8.76 15.46
C ALA A 165 -9.35 8.69 16.35
N PHE A 166 -8.75 7.51 16.48
CA PHE A 166 -7.50 7.36 17.23
C PHE A 166 -6.33 8.10 16.54
N LYS A 167 -6.15 7.94 15.22
CA LYS A 167 -5.10 8.61 14.45
C LYS A 167 -5.25 10.14 14.53
N GLU A 168 -6.47 10.65 14.39
CA GLU A 168 -6.76 12.08 14.53
C GLU A 168 -6.38 12.59 15.93
N SER A 169 -6.71 11.84 16.98
CA SER A 169 -6.32 12.20 18.35
C SER A 169 -4.80 12.30 18.54
N GLN A 170 -4.02 11.47 17.84
CA GLN A 170 -2.56 11.51 17.89
C GLN A 170 -2.01 12.71 17.12
N TYR A 171 -2.62 13.09 15.99
CA TYR A 171 -2.28 14.31 15.28
C TYR A 171 -2.61 15.56 16.11
N ASP A 172 -3.74 15.57 16.81
CA ASP A 172 -4.10 16.67 17.73
C ASP A 172 -3.11 16.82 18.87
N LEU A 173 -2.68 15.70 19.47
CA LEU A 173 -1.64 15.68 20.50
C LEU A 173 -0.32 16.26 19.98
N LEU A 174 0.14 15.79 18.81
CA LEU A 174 1.36 16.31 18.19
C LEU A 174 1.23 17.80 17.87
N ALA A 175 0.11 18.22 17.27
CA ALA A 175 -0.15 19.61 16.95
C ALA A 175 -0.21 20.50 18.20
N ALA A 176 -0.77 20.01 19.30
CA ALA A 176 -0.78 20.72 20.57
C ALA A 176 0.63 20.92 21.14
N GLU A 177 1.49 19.90 21.09
CA GLU A 177 2.89 20.02 21.53
C GLU A 177 3.70 20.96 20.63
N VAL A 178 3.52 20.88 19.31
CA VAL A 178 4.14 21.81 18.35
C VAL A 178 3.71 23.25 18.63
N ARG A 179 2.41 23.50 18.89
CA ARG A 179 1.91 24.84 19.23
C ARG A 179 2.47 25.39 20.54
N LYS A 180 2.78 24.54 21.53
CA LYS A 180 3.44 24.98 22.78
C LYS A 180 4.91 25.35 22.55
N ALA A 181 5.57 24.66 21.63
CA ALA A 181 6.99 24.85 21.35
C ALA A 181 7.28 26.01 20.38
N LEU A 182 6.27 26.50 19.65
CA LEU A 182 6.42 27.54 18.63
C LEU A 182 5.65 28.82 19.00
N ASP A 183 6.19 29.98 18.63
CA ASP A 183 5.49 31.26 18.69
C ASP A 183 4.46 31.34 17.54
N MET A 184 3.30 30.74 17.79
CA MET A 184 2.22 30.66 16.80
C MET A 184 1.69 32.04 16.39
N GLU A 185 1.72 33.04 17.28
CA GLU A 185 1.32 34.41 16.92
C GLU A 185 2.28 35.04 15.90
N GLN A 186 3.58 34.77 16.01
CA GLN A 186 4.54 35.21 15.03
C GLN A 186 4.34 34.51 13.68
N ILE A 187 4.09 33.19 13.69
CA ILE A 187 3.82 32.41 12.47
C ILE A 187 2.56 32.93 11.76
N TYR A 188 1.45 33.12 12.48
CA TYR A 188 0.22 33.65 11.89
C TYR A 188 0.41 35.07 11.33
N ARG A 189 1.16 35.94 12.02
CA ARG A 189 1.50 37.27 11.49
C ARG A 189 2.34 37.22 10.21
N MET A 190 3.21 36.22 10.06
CA MET A 190 3.99 36.03 8.82
C MET A 190 3.11 35.51 7.68
N MET A 191 2.13 34.64 7.97
CA MET A 191 1.18 34.13 6.99
C MET A 191 0.22 35.22 6.50
N GLU A 192 -0.36 36.02 7.41
CA GLU A 192 -1.28 37.12 7.07
C GLU A 192 -0.59 38.24 6.27
N LYS A 193 0.69 38.51 6.54
CA LYS A 193 1.47 39.49 5.77
C LYS A 193 1.73 39.07 4.32
N GLN A 194 1.72 37.77 4.01
CA GLN A 194 1.89 37.29 2.63
C GLN A 194 0.61 37.36 1.80
N GLU A 195 -0.57 37.41 2.43
CA GLU A 195 -1.85 37.55 1.72
C GLU A 195 -2.21 39.01 1.41
N GLY A 196 -1.61 39.98 2.12
CA GLY A 196 -1.84 41.42 1.91
C GLY A 196 -0.98 42.09 0.84
N ASP A 197 -0.03 41.38 0.22
CA ASP A 197 0.94 41.92 -0.75
C ASP A 197 0.73 41.36 -2.18
N ARG A 198 -0.50 40.97 -2.52
CA ARG A 198 -0.94 40.65 -3.89
C ARG A 198 -2.01 41.60 -4.40
#